data_AF-I3EB58-F1
#
_entry.id   AF-I3EB58-F1
#
_cell.length_a   1.000
_cell.length_b   1.000
_cell.length_c   1.000
_cell.angle_alpha   90.00
_cell.angle_beta   90.00
_cell.angle_gamma   90.00
#
_symmetry.space_group_name_H-M   'P 1'
#
loop_
_entity.id
_entity.type
_entity.pdbx_description
1 polymer ?
#
loop_
_entity_poly.entity_id
_entity_poly.type
_entity_poly.pdbx_seq_one_letter_code
_entity_poly.pdbx_strand_id
1 'polypeptide(L)'
;MYCSTCGAKNSASNNYCIIDGTKLKPYQGKYSLNISVSQYCSHCGNAVSAADNYCGSCGTTIHSYKKMSTKDVINPLIANVQKTRAIPKLNMKFFKPALFSSIAALLFVFMMSFVLFHMNKEATESFLKKELNIDINETIKYAESATDTNLPEPDSLFGLTDMVMVSHFMAPVLKADINIDEPVSVNMKLFSGVMIFLLIPMLSLFVSGIIYQKITKEISPANLFYGSIAVGILYGLLLAIVSLFSGFDYGIKNKFLSINIHTSYSIFSALIKGFGFAFLFSFIGMLFSINFKKATGHLSQVHIYGEAIHQGISTFFRSMLAFSVISIIIFKMTTDRYINQIAELFGDAAAEKIINKSFHFALVIGTQIGLYIWNLASFGTLQFIKRSVHEESELSYSLFKGAEASGGFTHSDYLYNFQEIIDGSDFGFYTKLGILLLIILFIWSGYRISKNASNTLASIAIYGFVYSLLISLLIAITKFHFSASGNEFSLEVILGFSAIKGFIKNYLISFIFAYAGTFIGKWKS
;
A
#
# COMPACT_ATOMS: atom_id res chain seq x y z
N MET A 1 -24.67 -26.55 -17.40
CA MET A 1 -23.97 -25.30 -17.00
C MET A 1 -24.99 -24.25 -16.58
N TYR A 2 -24.63 -23.23 -15.81
CA TYR A 2 -25.57 -22.21 -15.35
C TYR A 2 -25.23 -20.84 -15.96
N CYS A 3 -26.25 -20.07 -16.34
CA CYS A 3 -26.07 -18.71 -16.84
C CYS A 3 -25.60 -17.78 -15.71
N SER A 4 -24.56 -16.98 -15.96
CA SER A 4 -24.03 -16.03 -14.98
C SER A 4 -24.94 -14.84 -14.69
N THR A 5 -25.88 -14.56 -15.60
CA THR A 5 -26.78 -13.40 -15.51
C THR A 5 -28.11 -13.80 -14.88
N CYS A 6 -28.81 -14.80 -15.42
CA CYS A 6 -30.14 -15.21 -14.94
C CYS A 6 -30.15 -16.50 -14.09
N GLY A 7 -29.01 -17.18 -13.92
CA GLY A 7 -28.95 -18.41 -13.10
C GLY A 7 -29.60 -19.64 -13.73
N ALA A 8 -30.13 -19.56 -14.96
CA ALA A 8 -30.80 -20.68 -15.62
C ALA A 8 -29.85 -21.84 -15.94
N LYS A 9 -30.32 -23.08 -15.70
CA LYS A 9 -29.61 -24.30 -16.11
C LYS A 9 -29.73 -24.48 -17.62
N ASN A 10 -28.59 -24.59 -18.27
CA ASN A 10 -28.45 -24.78 -19.71
C ASN A 10 -27.70 -26.10 -20.00
N SER A 11 -28.02 -26.71 -21.14
CA SER A 11 -27.27 -27.87 -21.65
C SER A 11 -25.79 -27.53 -21.83
N ALA A 12 -24.91 -28.52 -21.65
CA ALA A 12 -23.48 -28.35 -21.90
C ALA A 12 -23.16 -28.08 -23.38
N SER A 13 -24.06 -28.39 -24.32
CA SER A 13 -23.91 -28.07 -25.74
C SER A 13 -24.17 -26.60 -26.07
N ASN A 14 -24.94 -25.88 -25.24
CA ASN A 14 -25.38 -24.53 -25.56
C ASN A 14 -24.23 -23.51 -25.48
N ASN A 15 -24.15 -22.63 -26.49
CA ASN A 15 -23.20 -21.52 -26.52
C ASN A 15 -23.78 -20.24 -25.91
N TYR A 16 -25.11 -20.13 -25.90
CA TYR A 16 -25.88 -19.01 -25.35
C TYR A 16 -26.98 -19.54 -24.43
N CYS A 17 -27.34 -18.72 -23.45
CA CYS A 17 -28.41 -19.03 -22.52
C CYS A 17 -29.75 -19.03 -23.25
N ILE A 18 -30.56 -20.05 -23.00
CA ILE A 18 -31.89 -20.18 -23.63
C ILE A 18 -32.87 -19.09 -23.20
N ILE A 19 -32.64 -18.43 -22.05
CA ILE A 19 -33.56 -17.42 -21.52
C ILE A 19 -33.20 -16.01 -21.99
N ASP A 20 -31.94 -15.61 -21.83
CA ASP A 20 -31.51 -14.22 -21.98
C ASP A 20 -30.43 -14.02 -23.05
N GLY A 21 -30.06 -15.08 -23.78
CA GLY A 21 -29.00 -15.03 -24.78
C GLY A 21 -27.59 -14.78 -24.22
N THR A 22 -27.42 -14.76 -22.90
CA THR A 22 -26.09 -14.56 -22.28
C THR A 22 -25.14 -15.66 -22.74
N LYS A 23 -23.95 -15.26 -23.17
CA LYS A 23 -22.91 -16.18 -23.64
C LYS A 23 -22.44 -17.09 -22.51
N LEU A 24 -22.50 -18.39 -22.77
CA LEU A 24 -22.21 -19.45 -21.80
C LEU A 24 -20.76 -19.96 -21.88
N LYS A 25 -20.17 -19.95 -23.09
CA LYS A 25 -18.81 -20.43 -23.33
C LYS A 25 -17.91 -19.32 -23.86
N PRO A 26 -16.63 -19.25 -23.43
CA PRO A 26 -15.66 -18.37 -24.05
C PRO A 26 -15.52 -18.70 -25.55
N TYR A 27 -15.45 -17.66 -26.39
CA TYR A 27 -15.40 -17.83 -27.85
C TYR A 27 -14.03 -18.36 -28.25
N GLN A 28 -14.04 -19.52 -28.90
CA GLN A 28 -12.85 -20.17 -29.48
C GLN A 28 -12.84 -20.02 -31.02
N GLY A 29 -13.37 -18.92 -31.54
CA GLY A 29 -13.47 -18.75 -32.99
C GLY A 29 -12.09 -18.53 -33.62
N LYS A 30 -11.75 -19.39 -34.58
CA LYS A 30 -10.59 -19.27 -35.48
C LYS A 30 -10.88 -18.40 -36.71
N TYR A 31 -12.07 -17.80 -36.79
CA TYR A 31 -12.56 -17.11 -37.98
C TYR A 31 -13.34 -15.86 -37.58
N SER A 32 -13.02 -14.72 -38.17
CA SER A 32 -13.82 -13.50 -38.05
C SER A 32 -14.70 -13.34 -39.28
N LEU A 33 -15.90 -12.80 -39.05
CA LEU A 33 -16.82 -12.40 -40.10
C LEU A 33 -16.37 -11.04 -40.64
N ASN A 34 -16.03 -10.97 -41.92
CA ASN A 34 -15.76 -9.71 -42.60
C ASN A 34 -17.04 -9.26 -43.31
N ILE A 35 -17.66 -8.20 -42.78
CA ILE A 35 -18.87 -7.60 -43.35
C ILE A 35 -18.41 -6.76 -44.54
N SER A 36 -18.63 -7.25 -45.76
CA SER A 36 -18.36 -6.43 -46.95
C SER A 36 -19.44 -5.36 -47.06
N VAL A 37 -19.04 -4.09 -47.04
CA VAL A 37 -19.95 -2.92 -47.22
C VAL A 37 -20.33 -2.73 -48.71
N SER A 38 -20.34 -3.81 -49.49
CA SER A 38 -20.68 -3.76 -50.90
C SER A 38 -22.18 -3.52 -51.06
N GLN A 39 -22.56 -2.51 -51.84
CA GLN A 39 -23.96 -2.26 -52.20
C GLN A 39 -24.53 -3.30 -53.16
N TYR A 40 -23.69 -4.20 -53.69
CA TYR A 40 -24.07 -5.20 -54.69
C TYR A 40 -23.54 -6.60 -54.30
N CYS A 41 -24.33 -7.63 -54.61
CA CYS A 41 -23.96 -9.02 -54.42
C CYS A 41 -22.80 -9.39 -55.36
N SER A 42 -21.70 -9.92 -54.83
CA SER A 42 -20.53 -10.34 -55.60
C SER A 42 -20.80 -11.51 -56.55
N HIS A 43 -21.89 -12.26 -56.34
CA HIS A 43 -22.24 -13.42 -57.15
C HIS A 43 -23.22 -13.10 -58.28
N CYS A 44 -24.22 -12.25 -58.04
CA CYS A 44 -25.30 -12.00 -59.02
C CYS A 44 -25.49 -10.53 -59.40
N GLY A 45 -24.73 -9.61 -58.81
CA GLY A 45 -24.77 -8.18 -59.13
C GLY A 45 -25.99 -7.41 -58.62
N ASN A 46 -26.97 -8.06 -58.00
CA ASN A 46 -28.14 -7.37 -57.46
C ASN A 46 -27.80 -6.56 -56.21
N ALA A 47 -28.53 -5.46 -56.03
CA ALA A 47 -28.37 -4.59 -54.86
C ALA A 47 -28.66 -5.35 -53.56
N VAL A 48 -27.84 -5.12 -52.54
CA VAL A 48 -27.98 -5.69 -51.20
C VAL A 48 -27.87 -4.58 -50.15
N SER A 49 -28.66 -4.68 -49.09
CA SER A 49 -28.57 -3.75 -47.96
C SER A 49 -27.41 -4.12 -47.05
N ALA A 50 -26.83 -3.12 -46.38
CA ALA A 50 -25.80 -3.33 -45.35
C ALA A 50 -26.31 -4.15 -44.14
N ALA A 51 -27.63 -4.28 -43.99
CA ALA A 51 -28.27 -5.11 -42.96
C ALA A 51 -28.53 -6.56 -43.40
N ASP A 52 -28.38 -6.88 -44.69
CA ASP A 52 -28.70 -8.19 -45.23
C ASP A 52 -27.56 -9.19 -44.96
N ASN A 53 -27.90 -10.39 -44.50
CA ASN A 53 -26.93 -11.47 -44.31
C ASN A 53 -26.72 -12.33 -45.57
N TYR A 54 -27.73 -12.33 -46.45
CA TYR A 54 -27.78 -13.09 -47.69
C TYR A 54 -28.38 -12.21 -48.78
N CYS A 55 -27.95 -12.41 -50.03
CA CYS A 55 -28.57 -11.72 -51.16
C CYS A 55 -30.00 -12.23 -51.35
N GLY A 56 -31.00 -11.34 -51.30
CA GLY A 56 -32.41 -11.71 -51.47
C GLY A 56 -32.75 -12.32 -52.83
N SER A 57 -31.90 -12.13 -53.85
CA SER A 57 -32.14 -12.65 -55.20
C SER A 57 -31.51 -14.01 -55.50
N CYS A 58 -30.33 -14.31 -54.94
CA CYS A 58 -29.61 -15.55 -55.25
C CYS A 58 -29.24 -16.38 -54.01
N GLY A 59 -29.57 -15.91 -52.80
CA GLY A 59 -29.35 -16.63 -51.55
C GLY A 59 -27.88 -16.73 -51.11
N THR A 60 -26.92 -16.18 -51.87
CA THR A 60 -25.51 -16.23 -51.48
C THR A 60 -25.24 -15.34 -50.28
N THR A 61 -24.45 -15.86 -49.34
CA THR A 61 -23.97 -15.11 -48.17
C THR A 61 -23.16 -13.91 -48.61
N ILE A 62 -23.50 -12.74 -48.06
CA ILE A 62 -22.79 -11.47 -48.34
C ILE A 62 -21.51 -11.37 -47.48
N HIS A 63 -21.38 -12.22 -46.47
CA HIS A 63 -20.26 -12.21 -45.54
C HIS A 63 -19.14 -13.15 -45.99
N SER A 64 -17.89 -12.71 -45.80
CA SER A 64 -16.71 -13.56 -46.02
C SER A 64 -16.07 -13.92 -44.69
N TYR A 65 -15.58 -15.16 -44.58
CA TYR A 65 -14.88 -15.62 -43.39
C TYR A 65 -13.38 -15.47 -43.58
N LYS A 66 -12.69 -14.78 -42.66
CA LYS A 66 -11.24 -14.74 -42.63
C LYS A 66 -10.72 -15.60 -41.49
N LYS A 67 -9.81 -16.53 -41.80
CA LYS A 67 -9.08 -17.30 -40.79
C LYS A 67 -8.23 -16.32 -39.97
N MET A 68 -8.52 -16.20 -38.69
CA MET A 68 -7.81 -15.30 -37.79
C MET A 68 -6.41 -15.86 -37.53
N SER A 69 -5.39 -15.08 -37.85
CA SER A 69 -4.06 -15.26 -37.26
C SER A 69 -4.21 -15.09 -35.74
N THR A 70 -3.43 -15.80 -34.94
CA THR A 70 -3.43 -15.68 -33.47
C THR A 70 -3.18 -14.26 -32.96
N LYS A 71 -2.76 -13.32 -33.83
CA LYS A 71 -2.66 -11.87 -33.54
C LYS A 71 -4.00 -11.12 -33.63
N ASP A 72 -5.00 -11.63 -34.32
CA ASP A 72 -6.26 -10.92 -34.62
C ASP A 72 -7.39 -11.22 -33.62
N VAL A 73 -7.16 -12.10 -32.63
CA VAL A 73 -8.14 -12.49 -31.57
C VAL A 73 -8.45 -11.36 -30.60
N ILE A 74 -7.72 -10.24 -30.69
CA ILE A 74 -7.97 -9.07 -29.88
C ILE A 74 -8.91 -8.10 -30.62
N ASN A 75 -10.19 -8.47 -30.61
CA ASN A 75 -11.38 -7.59 -30.66
C ASN A 75 -11.48 -6.51 -31.77
N PRO A 76 -12.52 -6.55 -32.64
CA PRO A 76 -12.96 -5.37 -33.41
C PRO A 76 -13.47 -4.21 -32.51
N LEU A 77 -13.57 -4.40 -31.19
CA LEU A 77 -13.75 -3.31 -30.23
C LEU A 77 -12.52 -2.40 -30.07
N ILE A 78 -11.33 -2.81 -30.53
CA ILE A 78 -10.10 -2.00 -30.44
C ILE A 78 -10.00 -0.96 -31.56
N ALA A 79 -10.65 -1.19 -32.70
CA ALA A 79 -10.65 -0.24 -33.81
C ALA A 79 -11.32 1.11 -33.44
N ASN A 80 -12.24 1.11 -32.47
CA ASN A 80 -12.83 2.35 -31.93
C ASN A 80 -12.09 2.93 -30.71
N VAL A 81 -11.15 2.19 -30.10
CA VAL A 81 -10.33 2.72 -28.98
C VAL A 81 -9.08 3.44 -29.49
N GLN A 82 -8.62 3.13 -30.70
CA GLN A 82 -7.42 3.77 -31.28
C GLN A 82 -7.65 5.17 -31.88
N LYS A 83 -8.90 5.65 -31.98
CA LYS A 83 -9.20 6.99 -32.54
C LYS A 83 -9.33 8.13 -31.53
N THR A 84 -9.16 7.89 -30.23
CA THR A 84 -9.12 8.97 -29.22
C THR A 84 -7.79 9.02 -28.51
N ARG A 85 -6.73 9.41 -29.26
CA ARG A 85 -5.50 10.00 -28.69
C ARG A 85 -5.73 11.44 -28.18
N ALA A 86 -6.92 11.75 -27.71
CA ALA A 86 -7.19 12.97 -26.98
C ALA A 86 -7.27 12.58 -25.51
N ILE A 87 -6.40 13.15 -24.68
CA ILE A 87 -6.58 13.14 -23.23
C ILE A 87 -8.01 13.67 -23.00
N PRO A 88 -8.95 12.88 -22.47
CA PRO A 88 -10.29 13.38 -22.24
C PRO A 88 -10.18 14.58 -21.30
N LYS A 89 -10.67 15.74 -21.73
CA LYS A 89 -10.74 16.93 -20.87
C LYS A 89 -11.40 16.52 -19.55
N LEU A 90 -10.81 16.94 -18.42
CA LEU A 90 -11.34 16.69 -17.08
C LEU A 90 -12.85 16.99 -17.07
N ASN A 91 -13.68 15.96 -17.04
CA ASN A 91 -15.12 16.12 -17.07
C ASN A 91 -15.62 16.22 -15.62
N MET A 92 -16.38 17.26 -15.32
CA MET A 92 -16.99 17.49 -13.99
C MET A 92 -17.86 16.33 -13.52
N LYS A 93 -18.31 15.44 -14.42
CA LYS A 93 -19.03 14.20 -14.10
C LYS A 93 -18.31 13.34 -13.05
N PHE A 94 -16.97 13.33 -13.03
CA PHE A 94 -16.21 12.51 -12.09
C PHE A 94 -16.00 13.17 -10.72
N PHE A 95 -16.07 14.51 -10.64
CA PHE A 95 -15.69 15.28 -9.45
C PHE A 95 -16.72 15.24 -8.34
N LYS A 96 -18.02 15.39 -8.66
CA LYS A 96 -19.08 15.42 -7.63
C LYS A 96 -19.16 14.10 -6.84
N PRO A 97 -19.17 12.91 -7.49
CA PRO A 97 -19.12 11.63 -6.76
C PRO A 97 -17.80 11.43 -6.02
N ALA A 98 -16.68 11.91 -6.59
CA ALA A 98 -15.36 11.80 -5.96
C ALA A 98 -15.28 12.64 -4.68
N LEU A 99 -15.85 13.85 -4.67
CA LEU A 99 -15.89 14.72 -3.50
C LEU A 99 -16.64 14.05 -2.35
N PHE A 100 -17.86 13.58 -2.60
CA PHE A 100 -18.66 12.88 -1.60
C PHE A 100 -17.93 11.65 -1.04
N SER A 101 -17.34 10.85 -1.93
CA SER A 101 -16.59 9.64 -1.53
C SER A 101 -15.34 10.00 -0.72
N SER A 102 -14.63 11.08 -1.07
CA SER A 102 -13.42 11.53 -0.36
C SER A 102 -13.74 12.07 1.03
N ILE A 103 -14.82 12.85 1.18
CA ILE A 103 -15.30 13.34 2.48
C ILE A 103 -15.71 12.15 3.37
N ALA A 104 -16.46 11.19 2.82
CA ALA A 104 -16.85 9.98 3.56
C ALA A 104 -15.62 9.19 4.04
N ALA A 105 -14.59 9.07 3.19
CA ALA A 105 -13.33 8.42 3.57
C ALA A 105 -12.64 9.14 4.73
N LEU A 106 -12.54 10.47 4.65
CA LEU A 106 -11.89 11.27 5.69
C LEU A 106 -12.64 11.16 7.02
N LEU A 107 -13.97 11.23 7.01
CA LEU A 107 -14.79 11.02 8.20
C LEU A 107 -14.56 9.63 8.83
N PHE A 108 -14.46 8.59 8.00
CA PHE A 108 -14.16 7.24 8.50
C PHE A 108 -12.74 7.14 9.08
N VAL A 109 -11.75 7.80 8.47
CA VAL A 109 -10.40 7.92 9.05
C VAL A 109 -10.44 8.63 10.41
N PHE A 110 -11.14 9.75 10.54
CA PHE A 110 -11.29 10.46 11.81
C PHE A 110 -11.94 9.57 12.87
N MET A 111 -13.00 8.85 12.52
CA MET A 111 -13.69 7.94 13.44
C MET A 111 -12.76 6.83 13.93
N MET A 112 -12.03 6.17 13.03
CA MET A 112 -11.09 5.11 13.40
C MET A 112 -9.88 5.64 14.19
N SER A 113 -9.38 6.81 13.81
CA SER A 113 -8.27 7.49 14.52
C SER A 113 -8.70 7.92 15.92
N PHE A 114 -9.96 8.33 16.10
CA PHE A 114 -10.53 8.67 17.41
C PHE A 114 -10.58 7.46 18.34
N VAL A 115 -11.05 6.32 17.84
CA VAL A 115 -11.06 5.07 18.61
C VAL A 115 -9.64 4.71 19.04
N LEU A 116 -8.67 4.73 18.13
CA LEU A 116 -7.27 4.40 18.47
C LEU A 116 -6.64 5.42 19.41
N PHE A 117 -6.87 6.72 19.19
CA PHE A 117 -6.35 7.76 20.06
C PHE A 117 -6.85 7.56 21.50
N HIS A 118 -8.15 7.35 21.67
CA HIS A 118 -8.73 7.16 23.01
C HIS A 118 -8.23 5.87 23.69
N MET A 119 -8.08 4.78 22.92
CA MET A 119 -7.54 3.52 23.45
C MET A 119 -6.07 3.60 23.89
N ASN A 120 -5.30 4.53 23.34
CA ASN A 120 -3.85 4.62 23.59
C ASN A 120 -3.45 5.88 24.36
N LYS A 121 -4.36 6.82 24.64
CA LYS A 121 -4.04 8.11 25.27
C LYS A 121 -3.21 7.96 26.56
N GLU A 122 -3.69 7.14 27.50
CA GLU A 122 -2.99 6.92 28.78
C GLU A 122 -1.62 6.25 28.59
N ALA A 123 -1.51 5.31 27.65
CA ALA A 123 -0.25 4.62 27.37
C ALA A 123 0.78 5.59 26.75
N THR A 124 0.35 6.42 25.79
CA THR A 124 1.19 7.45 25.17
C THR A 124 1.63 8.49 26.19
N GLU A 125 0.71 9.03 26.99
CA GLU A 125 1.03 10.02 28.03
C GLU A 125 1.97 9.43 29.10
N SER A 126 1.73 8.20 29.54
CA SER A 126 2.63 7.52 30.49
C SER A 126 4.00 7.26 29.89
N PHE A 127 4.10 6.89 28.61
CA PHE A 127 5.38 6.64 27.94
C PHE A 127 6.19 7.94 27.77
N LEU A 128 5.55 9.02 27.32
CA LEU A 128 6.19 10.33 27.21
C LEU A 128 6.72 10.81 28.56
N LYS A 129 5.91 10.71 29.62
CA LYS A 129 6.28 11.19 30.96
C LYS A 129 7.32 10.32 31.65
N LYS A 130 7.12 9.00 31.70
CA LYS A 130 7.94 8.10 32.52
C LYS A 130 9.22 7.64 31.83
N GLU A 131 9.13 7.29 30.55
CA GLU A 131 10.26 6.66 29.84
C GLU A 131 11.12 7.68 29.11
N LEU A 132 10.49 8.70 28.50
CA LEU A 132 11.23 9.74 27.79
C LEU A 132 11.53 10.97 28.66
N ASN A 133 10.99 11.03 29.88
CA ASN A 133 11.08 12.19 30.77
C ASN A 133 10.64 13.50 30.07
N ILE A 134 9.70 13.40 29.14
CA ILE A 134 9.11 14.53 28.42
C ILE A 134 7.79 14.85 29.12
N ASP A 135 7.86 15.65 30.17
CA ASP A 135 6.69 16.28 30.78
C ASP A 135 6.78 17.80 30.61
N ILE A 136 6.08 18.32 29.60
CA ILE A 136 6.02 19.78 29.35
C ILE A 136 5.45 20.50 30.58
N ASN A 137 4.55 19.86 31.34
CA ASN A 137 4.01 20.47 32.55
C ASN A 137 5.09 20.59 33.64
N GLU A 138 6.04 19.67 33.71
CA GLU A 138 7.16 19.74 34.64
C GLU A 138 8.13 20.85 34.22
N THR A 139 8.45 20.95 32.92
CA THR A 139 9.26 22.05 32.37
C THR A 139 8.61 23.42 32.63
N ILE A 140 7.29 23.51 32.49
CA ILE A 140 6.53 24.72 32.78
C ILE A 140 6.56 25.02 34.28
N LYS A 141 6.26 24.06 35.15
CA LYS A 141 6.32 24.27 36.61
C LYS A 141 7.71 24.71 37.07
N TYR A 142 8.76 24.16 36.48
CA TYR A 142 10.12 24.61 36.71
C TYR A 142 10.29 26.08 36.28
N ALA A 143 9.86 26.43 35.07
CA ALA A 143 9.90 27.81 34.58
C ALA A 143 9.06 28.79 35.41
N GLU A 144 7.88 28.40 35.88
CA GLU A 144 7.04 29.17 36.79
C GLU A 144 7.77 29.43 38.12
N SER A 145 8.37 28.38 38.71
CA SER A 145 9.13 28.51 39.95
C SER A 145 10.38 29.39 39.82
N ALA A 146 11.00 29.40 38.63
CA ALA A 146 12.21 30.18 38.35
C ALA A 146 11.90 31.65 38.00
N THR A 147 10.70 31.95 37.49
CA THR A 147 10.35 33.28 36.99
C THR A 147 9.28 34.00 37.83
N ASP A 148 8.69 33.33 38.81
CA ASP A 148 7.56 33.83 39.63
C ASP A 148 6.38 34.30 38.76
N THR A 149 6.15 33.60 37.64
CA THR A 149 5.05 33.88 36.71
C THR A 149 4.12 32.68 36.60
N ASN A 150 2.82 32.95 36.39
CA ASN A 150 1.81 31.93 36.09
C ASN A 150 1.76 31.75 34.57
N LEU A 151 2.14 30.57 34.10
CA LEU A 151 2.25 30.27 32.67
C LEU A 151 1.02 29.48 32.21
N PRO A 152 0.55 29.68 30.96
CA PRO A 152 -0.59 28.92 30.47
C PRO A 152 -0.25 27.42 30.42
N GLU A 153 -1.17 26.58 30.90
CA GLU A 153 -1.04 25.13 30.77
C GLU A 153 -0.96 24.76 29.28
N PRO A 154 -0.05 23.85 28.89
CA PRO A 154 0.10 23.42 27.51
C PRO A 154 -1.04 22.47 27.17
N ASP A 155 -1.54 22.55 25.93
CA ASP A 155 -2.43 21.53 25.40
C ASP A 155 -1.71 20.17 25.28
N SER A 156 -2.47 19.10 25.00
CA SER A 156 -1.88 17.80 24.76
C SER A 156 -0.94 17.83 23.55
N LEU A 157 0.31 17.36 23.74
CA LEU A 157 1.33 17.22 22.69
C LEU A 157 0.89 16.42 21.46
N PHE A 158 -0.09 15.53 21.63
CA PHE A 158 -0.57 14.64 20.59
C PHE A 158 -2.10 14.66 20.57
N GLY A 159 -2.68 15.08 19.45
CA GLY A 159 -4.11 15.19 19.25
C GLY A 159 -4.69 14.16 18.27
N LEU A 160 -6.00 14.27 18.04
CA LEU A 160 -6.71 13.42 17.07
C LEU A 160 -6.21 13.63 15.64
N THR A 161 -5.93 14.88 15.26
CA THR A 161 -5.45 15.24 13.93
C THR A 161 -4.02 14.71 13.69
N ASP A 162 -3.18 14.66 14.72
CA ASP A 162 -1.89 13.96 14.67
C ASP A 162 -2.05 12.47 14.38
N MET A 163 -3.04 11.81 14.98
CA MET A 163 -3.31 10.40 14.69
C MET A 163 -3.74 10.18 13.24
N VAL A 164 -4.54 11.11 12.68
CA VAL A 164 -4.87 11.12 11.24
C VAL A 164 -3.60 11.25 10.40
N MET A 165 -2.70 12.17 10.74
CA MET A 165 -1.43 12.37 10.04
C MET A 165 -0.52 11.13 10.14
N VAL A 166 -0.32 10.58 11.33
CA VAL A 166 0.48 9.38 11.59
C VAL A 166 -0.04 8.17 10.81
N SER A 167 -1.37 8.01 10.71
CA SER A 167 -1.97 6.94 9.90
C SER A 167 -1.66 7.01 8.40
N HIS A 168 -1.30 8.20 7.91
CA HIS A 168 -0.83 8.45 6.55
C HIS A 168 0.70 8.48 6.45
N PHE A 169 1.41 8.00 7.46
CA PHE A 169 2.87 8.03 7.56
C PHE A 169 3.43 9.44 7.37
N MET A 170 2.76 10.44 7.93
CA MET A 170 3.28 11.81 7.97
C MET A 170 4.27 11.94 9.12
N ALA A 171 5.46 12.48 8.83
CA ALA A 171 6.44 12.78 9.86
C ALA A 171 6.12 14.13 10.51
N PRO A 172 5.88 14.18 11.83
CA PRO A 172 5.93 15.45 12.54
C PRO A 172 7.34 16.04 12.48
N VAL A 173 7.38 17.37 12.38
CA VAL A 173 8.59 18.17 12.58
C VAL A 173 8.35 19.01 13.83
N LEU A 174 9.03 18.65 14.91
CA LEU A 174 9.07 19.39 16.16
C LEU A 174 10.21 20.40 16.08
N LYS A 175 9.90 21.67 16.29
CA LYS A 175 10.87 22.73 16.44
C LYS A 175 10.69 23.35 17.82
N ALA A 176 11.78 23.41 18.57
CA ALA A 176 11.83 23.98 19.90
C ALA A 176 12.93 25.04 19.92
N ASP A 177 12.55 26.28 20.17
CA ASP A 177 13.44 27.41 20.39
C ASP A 177 13.30 27.84 21.85
N ILE A 178 14.34 27.61 22.65
CA ILE A 178 14.38 27.93 24.07
C ILE A 178 15.49 28.95 24.27
N ASN A 179 15.15 30.11 24.80
CA ASN A 179 16.08 31.16 25.15
C ASN A 179 16.05 31.38 26.66
N ILE A 180 16.98 30.72 27.36
CA ILE A 180 17.29 30.88 28.78
C ILE A 180 18.81 31.04 28.84
N ASP A 181 19.29 32.27 28.99
CA ASP A 181 20.71 32.68 28.96
C ASP A 181 21.47 32.44 27.64
N GLU A 182 21.45 31.21 27.11
CA GLU A 182 21.96 30.86 25.79
C GLU A 182 20.83 30.35 24.88
N PRO A 183 20.73 30.83 23.62
CA PRO A 183 19.68 30.41 22.72
C PRO A 183 19.93 28.99 22.20
N VAL A 184 19.07 28.06 22.59
CA VAL A 184 19.07 26.68 22.10
C VAL A 184 17.93 26.52 21.09
N SER A 185 18.28 26.21 19.85
CA SER A 185 17.33 25.82 18.81
C SER A 185 17.50 24.34 18.48
N VAL A 186 16.40 23.60 18.53
CA VAL A 186 16.35 22.17 18.23
C VAL A 186 15.27 21.92 17.20
N ASN A 187 15.63 21.26 16.11
CA ASN A 187 14.72 20.79 15.08
C ASN A 187 14.79 19.27 15.02
N MET A 188 13.69 18.61 15.36
CA MET A 188 13.52 17.17 15.38
C MET A 188 12.48 16.76 14.36
N LYS A 189 12.79 15.75 13.58
CA LYS A 189 11.86 15.13 12.65
C LYS A 189 11.83 13.64 12.91
N LEU A 190 10.63 13.13 13.15
CA LEU A 190 10.39 11.72 13.42
C LEU A 190 9.53 11.16 12.30
N PHE A 191 10.03 10.18 11.58
CA PHE A 191 9.29 9.39 10.61
C PHE A 191 9.24 7.95 11.13
N SER A 192 8.06 7.50 11.54
CA SER A 192 7.82 6.11 11.94
C SER A 192 6.66 5.55 11.12
N GLY A 193 6.98 4.68 10.18
CA GLY A 193 5.98 4.04 9.34
C GLY A 193 5.47 2.73 9.94
N VAL A 194 4.64 2.83 10.98
CA VAL A 194 4.07 1.65 11.64
C VAL A 194 2.99 1.03 10.76
N MET A 195 3.28 -0.13 10.17
CA MET A 195 2.47 -0.74 9.13
C MET A 195 0.98 -0.85 9.47
N ILE A 196 0.64 -1.14 10.73
CA ILE A 196 -0.75 -1.30 11.14
C ILE A 196 -1.59 -0.05 10.93
N PHE A 197 -1.02 1.15 11.12
CA PHE A 197 -1.77 2.38 10.97
C PHE A 197 -2.20 2.63 9.53
N LEU A 198 -1.53 2.03 8.52
CA LEU A 198 -1.96 2.06 7.12
C LEU A 198 -3.30 1.38 6.90
N LEU A 199 -3.71 0.44 7.76
CA LEU A 199 -5.01 -0.22 7.61
C LEU A 199 -6.17 0.78 7.71
N ILE A 200 -6.00 1.87 8.48
CA ILE A 200 -7.03 2.89 8.64
C ILE A 200 -7.32 3.57 7.30
N PRO A 201 -6.39 4.31 6.66
CA PRO A 201 -6.67 4.90 5.36
C PRO A 201 -6.94 3.85 4.30
N MET A 202 -6.31 2.67 4.35
CA MET A 202 -6.60 1.60 3.39
C MET A 202 -8.09 1.20 3.41
N LEU A 203 -8.66 0.91 4.57
CA LEU A 203 -10.06 0.52 4.70
C LEU A 203 -10.99 1.68 4.35
N SER A 204 -10.73 2.89 4.86
CA SER A 204 -11.52 4.09 4.56
C SER A 204 -11.60 4.37 3.06
N LEU A 205 -10.45 4.35 2.38
CA LEU A 205 -10.34 4.68 0.96
C LEU A 205 -10.82 3.53 0.07
N PHE A 206 -10.68 2.29 0.51
CA PHE A 206 -11.31 1.15 -0.16
C PHE A 206 -12.83 1.26 -0.12
N VAL A 207 -13.42 1.56 1.04
CA VAL A 207 -14.87 1.81 1.17
C VAL A 207 -15.30 3.02 0.33
N SER A 208 -14.49 4.08 0.30
CA SER A 208 -14.69 5.24 -0.58
C SER A 208 -14.79 4.84 -2.05
N GLY A 209 -13.92 3.95 -2.53
CA GLY A 209 -14.00 3.40 -3.88
C GLY A 209 -15.30 2.64 -4.15
N ILE A 210 -15.79 1.87 -3.18
CA ILE A 210 -17.09 1.18 -3.28
C ILE A 210 -18.23 2.20 -3.38
N ILE A 211 -18.23 3.23 -2.54
CA ILE A 211 -19.24 4.30 -2.55
C ILE A 211 -19.25 5.00 -3.92
N TYR A 212 -18.07 5.38 -4.42
CA TYR A 212 -17.93 6.02 -5.73
C TYR A 212 -18.54 5.16 -6.85
N GLN A 213 -18.20 3.87 -6.89
CA GLN A 213 -18.71 2.97 -7.93
C GLN A 213 -20.22 2.76 -7.80
N LYS A 214 -20.77 2.70 -6.58
CA LYS A 214 -22.22 2.61 -6.36
C LYS A 214 -22.98 3.86 -6.86
N ILE A 215 -22.40 5.05 -6.69
CA ILE A 215 -23.02 6.31 -7.14
C ILE A 215 -22.98 6.41 -8.67
N THR A 216 -21.83 6.09 -9.27
CA THR A 216 -21.61 6.28 -10.71
C THR A 216 -22.10 5.12 -11.57
N LYS A 217 -22.17 3.91 -11.00
CA LYS A 217 -22.46 2.63 -11.68
C LYS A 217 -21.55 2.35 -12.88
N GLU A 218 -20.37 2.97 -12.91
CA GLU A 218 -19.40 2.77 -13.99
C GLU A 218 -18.76 1.38 -13.88
N ILE A 219 -18.53 0.74 -15.04
CA ILE A 219 -17.94 -0.60 -15.15
C ILE A 219 -16.65 -0.56 -15.96
N SER A 220 -16.48 0.44 -16.83
CA SER A 220 -15.28 0.61 -17.65
C SER A 220 -14.05 0.87 -16.77
N PRO A 221 -12.98 0.04 -16.84
CA PRO A 221 -11.79 0.24 -16.01
C PRO A 221 -11.10 1.58 -16.25
N ALA A 222 -11.20 2.16 -17.45
CA ALA A 222 -10.68 3.49 -17.74
C ALA A 222 -11.44 4.57 -16.94
N ASN A 223 -12.77 4.50 -16.88
CA ASN A 223 -13.57 5.45 -16.11
C ASN A 223 -13.35 5.28 -14.60
N LEU A 224 -13.17 4.04 -14.12
CA LEU A 224 -12.81 3.78 -12.73
C LEU A 224 -11.42 4.31 -12.39
N PHE A 225 -10.46 4.20 -13.32
CA PHE A 225 -9.14 4.80 -13.17
C PHE A 225 -9.21 6.32 -13.06
N TYR A 226 -9.92 7.00 -13.97
CA TYR A 226 -10.13 8.45 -13.87
C TYR A 226 -10.90 8.86 -12.60
N GLY A 227 -11.87 8.05 -12.18
CA GLY A 227 -12.59 8.23 -10.92
C GLY A 227 -11.63 8.16 -9.71
N SER A 228 -10.73 7.18 -9.68
CA SER A 228 -9.73 7.05 -8.61
C SER A 228 -8.71 8.19 -8.59
N ILE A 229 -8.34 8.76 -9.74
CA ILE A 229 -7.53 9.99 -9.81
C ILE A 229 -8.29 11.16 -9.20
N ALA A 230 -9.57 11.34 -9.53
CA ALA A 230 -10.39 12.43 -8.97
C ALA A 230 -10.54 12.29 -7.45
N VAL A 231 -10.79 11.08 -6.94
CA VAL A 231 -10.80 10.78 -5.49
C VAL A 231 -9.42 11.07 -4.88
N GLY A 232 -8.35 10.65 -5.54
CA GLY A 232 -6.98 10.92 -5.14
C GLY A 232 -6.70 12.41 -4.93
N ILE A 233 -7.01 13.24 -5.92
CA ILE A 233 -6.77 14.68 -5.88
C ILE A 233 -7.58 15.32 -4.74
N LEU A 234 -8.88 15.02 -4.66
CA LEU A 234 -9.76 15.62 -3.66
C LEU A 234 -9.40 15.19 -2.25
N TYR A 235 -9.14 13.91 -2.02
CA TYR A 235 -8.70 13.41 -0.72
C TYR A 235 -7.32 13.97 -0.33
N GLY A 236 -6.38 14.05 -1.27
CA GLY A 236 -5.08 14.68 -1.04
C GLY A 236 -5.21 16.14 -0.61
N LEU A 237 -6.07 16.92 -1.26
CA LEU A 237 -6.36 18.31 -0.87
C LEU A 237 -7.00 18.39 0.52
N LEU A 238 -7.97 17.53 0.82
CA LEU A 238 -8.59 17.47 2.14
C LEU A 238 -7.55 17.13 3.23
N LEU A 239 -6.67 16.15 2.99
CA LEU A 239 -5.63 15.77 3.93
C LEU A 239 -4.60 16.91 4.12
N ALA A 240 -4.26 17.62 3.04
CA ALA A 240 -3.42 18.81 3.10
C ALA A 240 -4.06 19.92 3.97
N ILE A 241 -5.37 20.12 3.88
CA ILE A 241 -6.10 21.04 4.76
C ILE A 241 -6.01 20.57 6.22
N VAL A 242 -6.24 19.29 6.51
CA VAL A 242 -6.12 18.76 7.88
C VAL A 242 -4.70 18.98 8.42
N SER A 243 -3.66 18.84 7.59
CA SER A 243 -2.28 19.04 8.02
C SER A 243 -1.95 20.47 8.48
N LEU A 244 -2.73 21.49 8.06
CA LEU A 244 -2.59 22.87 8.53
C LEU A 244 -3.05 23.07 9.97
N PHE A 245 -3.97 22.22 10.44
CA PHE A 245 -4.53 22.24 11.79
C PHE A 245 -4.02 21.07 12.65
N SER A 246 -3.02 20.34 12.15
CA SER A 246 -2.41 19.21 12.85
C SER A 246 -1.09 19.64 13.48
N GLY A 247 -0.83 19.15 14.69
CA GLY A 247 0.36 19.48 15.45
C GLY A 247 0.02 20.21 16.74
N PHE A 248 1.07 20.74 17.36
CA PHE A 248 1.06 21.39 18.66
C PHE A 248 1.75 22.73 18.53
N ASP A 249 1.25 23.77 19.17
CA ASP A 249 1.88 25.09 19.19
C ASP A 249 1.82 25.65 20.61
N TYR A 250 2.97 25.95 21.18
CA TYR A 250 3.10 26.50 22.50
C TYR A 250 4.22 27.54 22.52
N GLY A 251 3.84 28.79 22.69
CA GLY A 251 4.75 29.94 22.71
C GLY A 251 4.57 30.77 23.98
N ILE A 252 5.63 30.91 24.77
CA ILE A 252 5.74 31.89 25.84
C ILE A 252 6.86 32.86 25.50
N LYS A 253 6.59 34.16 25.66
CA LYS A 253 7.61 35.19 25.54
C LYS A 253 7.45 36.22 26.66
N ASN A 254 8.34 36.13 27.65
CA ASN A 254 8.50 37.08 28.74
C ASN A 254 9.89 37.73 28.69
N LYS A 255 10.13 38.75 29.52
CA LYS A 255 11.43 39.48 29.55
C LYS A 255 12.64 38.59 29.82
N PHE A 256 12.44 37.48 30.53
CA PHE A 256 13.50 36.58 31.00
C PHE A 256 13.50 35.21 30.30
N LEU A 257 12.47 34.92 29.49
CA LEU A 257 12.23 33.59 28.96
C LEU A 257 11.50 33.67 27.62
N SER A 258 12.05 33.03 26.58
CA SER A 258 11.32 32.76 25.34
C SER A 258 11.34 31.26 25.06
N ILE A 259 10.17 30.62 25.14
CA ILE A 259 9.99 29.21 24.76
C ILE A 259 9.03 29.20 23.59
N ASN A 260 9.44 28.63 22.46
CA ASN A 260 8.56 28.37 21.33
C ASN A 260 8.72 26.91 20.92
N ILE A 261 7.70 26.10 21.20
CA ILE A 261 7.64 24.70 20.85
C ILE A 261 6.49 24.52 19.88
N HIS A 262 6.80 24.20 18.63
CA HIS A 262 5.77 23.92 17.63
C HIS A 262 6.07 22.62 16.88
N THR A 263 5.04 21.81 16.71
CA THR A 263 5.03 20.60 15.89
C THR A 263 4.19 20.87 14.65
N SER A 264 4.73 20.57 13.47
CA SER A 264 4.05 20.80 12.20
C SER A 264 4.19 19.62 11.25
N TYR A 265 3.30 19.54 10.27
CA TYR A 265 3.34 18.55 9.19
C TYR A 265 3.50 19.21 7.83
N SER A 266 4.24 18.56 6.93
CA SER A 266 4.43 19.07 5.57
C SER A 266 3.14 18.93 4.73
N ILE A 267 2.52 20.06 4.39
CA ILE A 267 1.34 20.15 3.52
C ILE A 267 1.57 19.42 2.19
N PHE A 268 2.74 19.62 1.58
CA PHE A 268 3.08 19.00 0.31
C PHE A 268 3.21 17.47 0.42
N SER A 269 3.83 16.98 1.50
CA SER A 269 3.87 15.54 1.77
C SER A 269 2.47 14.97 2.03
N ALA A 270 1.59 15.72 2.72
CA ALA A 270 0.21 15.31 2.98
C ALA A 270 -0.57 15.18 1.67
N LEU A 271 -0.43 16.16 0.77
CA LEU A 271 -1.04 16.13 -0.55
C LEU A 271 -0.59 14.91 -1.36
N ILE A 272 0.73 14.66 -1.46
CA ILE A 272 1.27 13.56 -2.27
C ILE A 272 0.87 12.18 -1.69
N LYS A 273 1.06 11.98 -0.38
CA LYS A 273 0.74 10.69 0.26
C LYS A 273 -0.77 10.45 0.29
N GLY A 274 -1.55 11.49 0.59
CA GLY A 274 -3.01 11.46 0.51
C GLY A 274 -3.48 11.09 -0.88
N PHE A 275 -2.95 11.74 -1.93
CA PHE A 275 -3.23 11.39 -3.33
C PHE A 275 -2.88 9.93 -3.63
N GLY A 276 -1.66 9.49 -3.28
CA GLY A 276 -1.17 8.15 -3.58
C GLY A 276 -2.01 7.05 -2.94
N PHE A 277 -2.31 7.16 -1.64
CA PHE A 277 -3.16 6.20 -0.94
C PHE A 277 -4.58 6.22 -1.45
N ALA A 278 -5.17 7.40 -1.64
CA ALA A 278 -6.55 7.52 -2.11
C ALA A 278 -6.72 6.99 -3.52
N PHE A 279 -5.81 7.32 -4.44
CA PHE A 279 -5.80 6.75 -5.78
C PHE A 279 -5.75 5.21 -5.73
N LEU A 280 -4.75 4.65 -5.03
CA LEU A 280 -4.54 3.20 -5.01
C LEU A 280 -5.72 2.45 -4.37
N PHE A 281 -6.10 2.81 -3.15
CA PHE A 281 -7.09 2.04 -2.40
C PHE A 281 -8.51 2.29 -2.90
N SER A 282 -8.84 3.50 -3.35
CA SER A 282 -10.15 3.73 -3.99
C SER A 282 -10.26 3.00 -5.34
N PHE A 283 -9.19 2.92 -6.13
CA PHE A 283 -9.20 2.15 -7.38
C PHE A 283 -9.50 0.67 -7.13
N ILE A 284 -8.84 0.07 -6.13
CA ILE A 284 -9.09 -1.33 -5.74
C ILE A 284 -10.53 -1.50 -5.23
N GLY A 285 -11.04 -0.55 -4.43
CA GLY A 285 -12.42 -0.54 -3.93
C GLY A 285 -13.46 -0.44 -5.05
N MET A 286 -13.23 0.43 -6.04
CA MET A 286 -14.08 0.57 -7.22
C MET A 286 -14.15 -0.73 -8.03
N LEU A 287 -13.01 -1.35 -8.30
CA LEU A 287 -12.97 -2.62 -9.03
C LEU A 287 -13.64 -3.76 -8.25
N PHE A 288 -13.48 -3.79 -6.92
CA PHE A 288 -14.16 -4.75 -6.07
C PHE A 288 -15.69 -4.62 -6.13
N SER A 289 -16.20 -3.38 -6.14
CA SER A 289 -17.64 -3.07 -6.14
C SER A 289 -18.38 -3.55 -7.40
N ILE A 290 -17.68 -3.87 -8.50
CA ILE A 290 -18.32 -4.35 -9.74
C ILE A 290 -19.09 -5.67 -9.50
N ASN A 291 -18.54 -6.59 -8.70
CA ASN A 291 -19.19 -7.88 -8.45
C ASN A 291 -19.05 -8.42 -7.02
N PHE A 292 -18.38 -7.68 -6.12
CA PHE A 292 -18.13 -8.07 -4.71
C PHE A 292 -17.46 -9.43 -4.54
N LYS A 293 -16.88 -10.00 -5.60
CA LYS A 293 -16.23 -11.32 -5.58
C LYS A 293 -14.74 -11.23 -5.85
N LYS A 294 -14.29 -10.25 -6.64
CA LYS A 294 -12.89 -10.12 -7.05
C LYS A 294 -12.47 -8.66 -7.03
N ALA A 295 -11.46 -8.32 -6.23
CA ALA A 295 -10.93 -6.95 -6.16
C ALA A 295 -10.32 -6.51 -7.49
N THR A 296 -9.36 -7.25 -8.04
CA THR A 296 -8.68 -6.88 -9.30
C THR A 296 -8.85 -7.91 -10.42
N GLY A 297 -9.57 -9.01 -10.15
CA GLY A 297 -9.71 -10.12 -11.11
C GLY A 297 -10.45 -9.75 -12.40
N HIS A 298 -11.21 -8.66 -12.42
CA HIS A 298 -11.86 -8.13 -13.63
C HIS A 298 -10.87 -7.67 -14.69
N LEU A 299 -9.67 -7.23 -14.27
CA LEU A 299 -8.63 -6.77 -15.19
C LEU A 299 -8.24 -7.89 -16.16
N SER A 300 -8.23 -9.15 -15.71
CA SER A 300 -7.93 -10.33 -16.54
C SER A 300 -8.80 -10.46 -17.79
N GLN A 301 -10.00 -9.87 -17.79
CA GLN A 301 -10.95 -9.93 -18.89
C GLN A 301 -10.88 -8.70 -19.81
N VAL A 302 -10.25 -7.61 -19.36
CA VAL A 302 -10.30 -6.31 -20.06
C VAL A 302 -8.98 -5.97 -20.75
N HIS A 303 -7.84 -6.40 -20.21
CA HIS A 303 -6.53 -6.08 -20.77
C HIS A 303 -5.71 -7.37 -20.98
N ILE A 304 -4.93 -7.41 -22.07
CA ILE A 304 -3.97 -8.50 -22.36
C ILE A 304 -3.01 -8.85 -21.20
N TYR A 305 -2.68 -7.88 -20.34
CA TYR A 305 -1.81 -8.06 -19.17
C TYR A 305 -2.57 -8.03 -17.84
N GLY A 306 -3.91 -8.05 -17.89
CA GLY A 306 -4.74 -7.87 -16.71
C GLY A 306 -4.60 -9.00 -15.68
N GLU A 307 -4.34 -10.24 -16.12
CA GLU A 307 -4.03 -11.34 -15.19
C GLU A 307 -2.69 -11.09 -14.49
N ALA A 308 -1.67 -10.62 -15.19
CA ALA A 308 -0.37 -10.31 -14.59
C ALA A 308 -0.48 -9.21 -13.54
N ILE A 309 -1.21 -8.12 -13.85
CA ILE A 309 -1.48 -7.03 -12.91
C ILE A 309 -2.26 -7.55 -11.69
N HIS A 310 -3.32 -8.34 -11.91
CA HIS A 310 -4.09 -8.95 -10.83
C HIS A 310 -3.23 -9.81 -9.92
N GLN A 311 -2.39 -10.68 -10.50
CA GLN A 311 -1.51 -11.56 -9.74
C GLN A 311 -0.43 -10.77 -8.98
N GLY A 312 0.12 -9.69 -9.55
CA GLY A 312 1.11 -8.84 -8.86
C GLY A 312 0.49 -8.18 -7.62
N ILE A 313 -0.68 -7.56 -7.78
CA ILE A 313 -1.43 -6.94 -6.67
C ILE A 313 -1.85 -7.99 -5.65
N SER A 314 -2.41 -9.11 -6.09
CA SER A 314 -2.90 -10.16 -5.18
C SER A 314 -1.75 -10.80 -4.40
N THR A 315 -0.58 -10.98 -5.01
CA THR A 315 0.57 -11.59 -4.34
C THR A 315 1.14 -10.65 -3.29
N PHE A 316 1.19 -9.35 -3.58
CA PHE A 316 1.55 -8.33 -2.60
C PHE A 316 0.64 -8.42 -1.36
N PHE A 317 -0.70 -8.36 -1.53
CA PHE A 317 -1.62 -8.41 -0.39
C PHE A 317 -1.62 -9.76 0.35
N ARG A 318 -1.45 -10.88 -0.36
CA ARG A 318 -1.34 -12.20 0.27
C ARG A 318 -0.07 -12.33 1.09
N SER A 319 1.06 -11.83 0.57
CA SER A 319 2.32 -11.79 1.30
C SER A 319 2.17 -10.92 2.55
N MET A 320 1.64 -9.71 2.37
CA MET A 320 1.36 -8.77 3.45
C MET A 320 0.56 -9.41 4.59
N LEU A 321 -0.55 -10.07 4.27
CA LEU A 321 -1.40 -10.75 5.26
C LEU A 321 -0.71 -11.96 5.88
N ALA A 322 -0.07 -12.82 5.07
CA ALA A 322 0.54 -14.03 5.57
C ALA A 322 1.70 -13.73 6.52
N PHE A 323 2.62 -12.84 6.14
CA PHE A 323 3.73 -12.42 7.00
C PHE A 323 3.24 -11.68 8.25
N SER A 324 2.23 -10.80 8.13
CA SER A 324 1.65 -10.13 9.30
C SER A 324 1.05 -11.12 10.30
N VAL A 325 0.18 -12.02 9.83
CA VAL A 325 -0.52 -12.97 10.71
C VAL A 325 0.44 -13.97 11.34
N ILE A 326 1.36 -14.54 10.55
CA ILE A 326 2.36 -15.48 11.04
C ILE A 326 3.24 -14.81 12.09
N SER A 327 3.71 -13.58 11.85
CA SER A 327 4.56 -12.88 12.81
C SER A 327 3.82 -12.41 14.06
N ILE A 328 2.54 -12.04 13.99
CA ILE A 328 1.72 -11.79 15.18
C ILE A 328 1.63 -13.06 16.04
N ILE A 329 1.40 -14.22 15.42
CA ILE A 329 1.33 -15.51 16.14
C ILE A 329 2.68 -15.84 16.77
N ILE A 330 3.78 -15.76 16.00
CA ILE A 330 5.13 -16.02 16.50
C ILE A 330 5.47 -15.06 17.65
N PHE A 331 5.25 -13.76 17.45
CA PHE A 331 5.50 -12.76 18.48
C PHE A 331 4.72 -13.10 19.74
N LYS A 332 3.42 -13.35 19.65
CA LYS A 332 2.61 -13.74 20.80
C LYS A 332 3.11 -15.02 21.48
N MET A 333 3.53 -16.04 20.74
CA MET A 333 4.07 -17.30 21.29
C MET A 333 5.47 -17.16 21.92
N THR A 334 6.22 -16.12 21.55
CA THR A 334 7.58 -15.87 22.04
C THR A 334 7.62 -14.79 23.12
N THR A 335 6.59 -13.95 23.19
CA THR A 335 6.47 -12.84 24.14
C THR A 335 6.73 -13.28 25.58
N ASP A 336 6.13 -14.40 26.02
CA ASP A 336 6.29 -14.92 27.39
C ASP A 336 7.74 -15.30 27.71
N ARG A 337 8.54 -15.69 26.71
CA ARG A 337 9.97 -16.02 26.88
C ARG A 337 10.85 -14.79 27.00
N TYR A 338 10.45 -13.70 26.33
CA TYR A 338 11.22 -12.46 26.27
C TYR A 338 10.75 -11.40 27.25
N ILE A 339 9.69 -11.66 28.01
CA ILE A 339 9.09 -10.66 28.89
C ILE A 339 10.09 -10.08 29.89
N ASN A 340 11.00 -10.91 30.40
CA ASN A 340 12.06 -10.48 31.33
C ASN A 340 13.11 -9.59 30.63
N GLN A 341 13.53 -9.93 29.41
CA GLN A 341 14.46 -9.11 28.62
C GLN A 341 13.81 -7.80 28.16
N ILE A 342 12.52 -7.83 27.84
CA ILE A 342 11.76 -6.62 27.49
C ILE A 342 11.52 -5.77 28.75
N ALA A 343 11.31 -6.38 29.92
CA ALA A 343 11.21 -5.68 31.19
C ALA A 343 12.53 -5.00 31.59
N GLU A 344 13.67 -5.63 31.32
CA GLU A 344 14.98 -4.99 31.47
C GLU A 344 15.18 -3.80 30.53
N LEU A 345 14.63 -3.84 29.31
CA LEU A 345 14.75 -2.76 28.31
C LEU A 345 13.77 -1.59 28.53
N PHE A 346 12.58 -1.86 29.06
CA PHE A 346 11.48 -0.87 29.17
C PHE A 346 10.98 -0.64 30.60
N GLY A 347 11.60 -1.25 31.61
CA GLY A 347 11.19 -1.19 33.01
C GLY A 347 10.03 -2.14 33.37
N ASP A 348 10.12 -2.81 34.52
CA ASP A 348 9.19 -3.86 34.98
C ASP A 348 7.72 -3.45 34.92
N ALA A 349 7.39 -2.23 35.39
CA ALA A 349 6.01 -1.77 35.50
C ALA A 349 5.36 -1.42 34.14
N ALA A 350 6.15 -0.98 33.15
CA ALA A 350 5.66 -0.65 31.82
C ALA A 350 5.60 -1.90 30.93
N ALA A 351 6.60 -2.76 31.01
CA ALA A 351 6.65 -4.02 30.28
C ALA A 351 5.47 -4.93 30.65
N GLU A 352 5.20 -5.18 31.93
CA GLU A 352 4.10 -6.07 32.32
C GLU A 352 2.73 -5.50 31.87
N LYS A 353 2.51 -4.19 31.97
CA LYS A 353 1.23 -3.56 31.63
C LYS A 353 1.00 -3.47 30.11
N ILE A 354 2.04 -3.25 29.31
CA ILE A 354 1.95 -3.16 27.85
C ILE A 354 1.87 -4.56 27.22
N ILE A 355 2.65 -5.51 27.74
CA ILE A 355 2.86 -6.83 27.14
C ILE A 355 1.74 -7.80 27.53
N ASN A 356 1.38 -7.91 28.82
CA ASN A 356 0.41 -8.91 29.27
C ASN A 356 -1.05 -8.53 28.99
N LYS A 357 -1.36 -7.25 28.72
CA LYS A 357 -2.75 -6.79 28.56
C LYS A 357 -3.15 -6.33 27.17
N SER A 358 -2.23 -6.15 26.24
CA SER A 358 -2.60 -5.57 24.94
C SER A 358 -2.30 -6.51 23.77
N PHE A 359 -3.34 -7.22 23.32
CA PHE A 359 -3.39 -7.78 21.98
C PHE A 359 -2.96 -6.73 20.91
N HIS A 360 -3.20 -5.45 21.20
CA HIS A 360 -2.76 -4.31 20.40
C HIS A 360 -1.24 -4.21 20.26
N PHE A 361 -0.45 -4.37 21.33
CA PHE A 361 1.01 -4.34 21.23
C PHE A 361 1.53 -5.50 20.36
N ALA A 362 1.02 -6.71 20.60
CA ALA A 362 1.36 -7.86 19.77
C ALA A 362 0.98 -7.66 18.30
N LEU A 363 -0.12 -6.95 18.04
CA LEU A 363 -0.57 -6.62 16.70
C LEU A 363 0.31 -5.54 16.04
N VAL A 364 0.69 -4.48 16.76
CA VAL A 364 1.58 -3.41 16.28
C VAL A 364 2.98 -3.97 15.98
N ILE A 365 3.60 -4.62 16.97
CA ILE A 365 4.96 -5.13 16.85
C ILE A 365 5.01 -6.34 15.92
N GLY A 366 4.07 -7.27 16.05
CA GLY A 366 3.99 -8.46 15.20
C GLY A 366 3.81 -8.14 13.72
N THR A 367 2.99 -7.14 13.37
CA THR A 367 2.88 -6.68 11.97
C THR A 367 4.17 -6.06 11.46
N GLN A 368 4.85 -5.25 12.28
CA GLN A 368 6.11 -4.62 11.89
C GLN A 368 7.24 -5.65 11.72
N ILE A 369 7.35 -6.62 12.64
CA ILE A 369 8.28 -7.75 12.51
C ILE A 369 7.94 -8.57 11.26
N GLY A 370 6.66 -8.81 10.97
CA GLY A 370 6.21 -9.48 9.75
C GLY A 370 6.70 -8.79 8.49
N LEU A 371 6.67 -7.46 8.45
CA LEU A 371 7.21 -6.69 7.35
C LEU A 371 8.74 -6.85 7.24
N TYR A 372 9.47 -6.89 8.34
CA TYR A 372 10.93 -7.07 8.33
C TYR A 372 11.31 -8.48 7.85
N ILE A 373 10.64 -9.51 8.35
CA ILE A 373 10.81 -10.90 7.89
C ILE A 373 10.47 -11.01 6.40
N TRP A 374 9.37 -10.40 5.95
CA TRP A 374 9.00 -10.37 4.54
C TRP A 374 10.12 -9.75 3.69
N ASN A 375 10.63 -8.58 4.08
CA ASN A 375 11.68 -7.91 3.33
C ASN A 375 12.99 -8.71 3.31
N LEU A 376 13.37 -9.36 4.41
CA LEU A 376 14.54 -10.22 4.47
C LEU A 376 14.36 -11.52 3.66
N ALA A 377 13.16 -12.10 3.66
CA ALA A 377 12.81 -13.24 2.82
C ALA A 377 12.83 -12.86 1.32
N SER A 378 12.57 -11.59 1.01
CA SER A 378 12.81 -10.98 -0.30
C SER A 378 14.28 -10.57 -0.55
N PHE A 379 15.21 -11.08 0.26
CA PHE A 379 16.65 -10.82 0.21
C PHE A 379 17.03 -9.34 0.40
N GLY A 380 16.15 -8.58 1.04
CA GLY A 380 16.46 -7.25 1.55
C GLY A 380 17.60 -7.30 2.56
N THR A 381 18.22 -6.14 2.78
CA THR A 381 19.21 -5.93 3.83
C THR A 381 18.62 -4.93 4.80
N LEU A 382 18.43 -5.33 6.05
CA LEU A 382 18.03 -4.42 7.12
C LEU A 382 19.25 -3.57 7.47
N GLN A 383 19.07 -2.27 7.57
CA GLN A 383 20.14 -1.33 7.87
C GLN A 383 19.72 -0.47 9.06
N PHE A 384 20.62 -0.34 10.01
CA PHE A 384 20.61 0.64 11.08
C PHE A 384 21.78 1.60 10.86
N ILE A 385 21.48 2.82 10.42
CA ILE A 385 22.47 3.84 10.10
C ILE A 385 22.34 4.94 11.15
N LYS A 386 23.46 5.27 11.79
CA LYS A 386 23.59 6.42 12.69
C LYS A 386 24.60 7.37 12.08
N ARG A 387 24.17 8.60 11.76
CA ARG A 387 25.06 9.69 11.35
C ARG A 387 25.07 10.77 12.40
N SER A 388 26.27 11.22 12.72
CA SER A 388 26.53 12.39 13.53
C SER A 388 27.42 13.35 12.74
N VAL A 389 27.70 14.54 13.29
CA VAL A 389 28.52 15.58 12.63
C VAL A 389 29.88 15.05 12.15
N HIS A 390 30.48 14.11 12.87
CA HIS A 390 31.84 13.63 12.58
C HIS A 390 31.93 12.14 12.25
N GLU A 391 30.84 11.37 12.41
CA GLU A 391 30.88 9.92 12.28
C GLU A 391 29.62 9.36 11.61
N GLU A 392 29.81 8.43 10.68
CA GLU A 392 28.77 7.56 10.15
C GLU A 392 29.07 6.13 10.60
N SER A 393 28.09 5.51 11.25
CA SER A 393 28.14 4.12 11.69
C SER A 393 26.96 3.37 11.08
N GLU A 394 27.21 2.21 10.49
CA GLU A 394 26.17 1.36 9.91
C GLU A 394 26.25 -0.06 10.47
N LEU A 395 25.11 -0.58 10.89
CA LEU A 395 24.90 -1.98 11.22
C LEU A 395 23.91 -2.55 10.22
N SER A 396 24.29 -3.61 9.52
CA SER A 396 23.44 -4.21 8.49
C SER A 396 23.23 -5.68 8.76
N TYR A 397 22.03 -6.18 8.47
CA TYR A 397 21.70 -7.60 8.56
C TYR A 397 21.15 -8.10 7.24
N SER A 398 21.70 -9.20 6.75
CA SER A 398 21.13 -9.92 5.61
C SER A 398 21.17 -11.42 5.84
N LEU A 399 20.19 -12.13 5.26
CA LEU A 399 19.99 -13.54 5.54
C LEU A 399 21.23 -14.43 5.33
N PHE A 400 22.04 -14.13 4.30
CA PHE A 400 23.19 -14.96 3.95
C PHE A 400 24.51 -14.48 4.52
N LYS A 401 24.63 -13.18 4.82
CA LYS A 401 25.88 -12.62 5.35
C LYS A 401 25.87 -12.49 6.87
N GLY A 402 24.70 -12.57 7.51
CA GLY A 402 24.56 -12.26 8.94
C GLY A 402 24.60 -10.75 9.20
N ALA A 403 25.00 -10.37 10.42
CA ALA A 403 25.23 -8.98 10.79
C ALA A 403 26.63 -8.52 10.37
N GLU A 404 26.71 -7.36 9.73
CA GLU A 404 27.95 -6.67 9.37
C GLU A 404 27.89 -5.26 10.00
N ALA A 405 28.95 -4.82 10.68
CA ALA A 405 29.09 -3.46 11.21
C ALA A 405 30.19 -2.69 10.46
N SER A 406 30.02 -1.38 10.33
CA SER A 406 31.01 -0.45 9.80
C SER A 406 31.03 0.86 10.62
N GLY A 407 32.14 1.60 10.55
CA GLY A 407 32.33 2.83 11.31
C GLY A 407 32.37 2.59 12.81
N GLY A 408 31.81 3.51 13.59
CA GLY A 408 31.81 3.47 15.06
C GLY A 408 31.13 2.26 15.68
N PHE A 409 30.32 1.49 14.93
CA PHE A 409 29.72 0.24 15.44
C PHE A 409 30.69 -0.95 15.50
N THR A 410 31.83 -0.90 14.79
CA THR A 410 32.81 -2.00 14.77
C THR A 410 33.52 -2.22 16.11
N HIS A 411 33.59 -1.17 16.95
CA HIS A 411 34.27 -1.20 18.24
C HIS A 411 33.31 -1.19 19.44
N SER A 412 32.01 -1.40 19.19
CA SER A 412 30.96 -1.23 20.18
C SER A 412 30.25 -2.55 20.50
N ASP A 413 29.76 -2.69 21.74
CA ASP A 413 28.91 -3.81 22.17
C ASP A 413 27.57 -3.90 21.40
N TYR A 414 27.23 -2.89 20.59
CA TYR A 414 26.02 -2.88 19.78
C TYR A 414 25.95 -4.03 18.77
N LEU A 415 27.06 -4.42 18.15
CA LEU A 415 27.07 -5.55 17.22
C LEU A 415 26.78 -6.86 17.97
N TYR A 416 27.38 -7.04 19.14
CA TYR A 416 27.17 -8.21 19.99
C TYR A 416 25.71 -8.30 20.46
N ASN A 417 25.17 -7.22 21.04
CA ASN A 417 23.78 -7.18 21.52
C ASN A 417 22.77 -7.39 20.38
N PHE A 418 23.02 -6.82 19.21
CA PHE A 418 22.15 -7.00 18.05
C PHE A 418 22.18 -8.43 17.52
N GLN A 419 23.36 -9.04 17.46
CA GLN A 419 23.54 -10.43 17.07
C GLN A 419 22.84 -11.36 18.08
N GLU A 420 22.98 -11.11 19.38
CA GLU A 420 22.34 -11.88 20.45
C GLU A 420 20.80 -11.83 20.36
N ILE A 421 20.22 -10.65 20.08
CA ILE A 421 18.76 -10.52 19.87
C ILE A 421 18.30 -11.33 18.64
N ILE A 422 19.05 -11.27 17.54
CA ILE A 422 18.71 -12.00 16.30
C ILE A 422 18.82 -13.51 16.51
N ASP A 423 19.89 -13.96 17.16
CA ASP A 423 20.17 -15.38 17.36
C ASP A 423 19.26 -15.97 18.44
N GLY A 424 18.97 -15.23 19.52
CA GLY A 424 18.03 -15.65 20.56
C GLY A 424 16.61 -15.86 20.00
N SER A 425 16.15 -14.96 19.14
CA SER A 425 14.76 -14.95 18.65
C SER A 425 14.45 -15.94 17.51
N ASP A 426 15.36 -16.85 17.15
CA ASP A 426 15.24 -17.76 15.99
C ASP A 426 14.91 -17.00 14.68
N PHE A 427 15.28 -15.72 14.59
CA PHE A 427 14.84 -14.84 13.52
C PHE A 427 15.31 -15.31 12.13
N GLY A 428 16.49 -15.91 12.07
CA GLY A 428 17.02 -16.57 10.87
C GLY A 428 16.17 -17.75 10.40
N PHE A 429 15.63 -18.56 11.31
CA PHE A 429 14.76 -19.69 10.97
C PHE A 429 13.43 -19.21 10.35
N TYR A 430 12.77 -18.23 10.99
CA TYR A 430 11.52 -17.67 10.47
C TYR A 430 11.69 -17.00 9.11
N THR A 431 12.82 -16.33 8.88
CA THR A 431 13.15 -15.72 7.58
C THR A 431 13.34 -16.79 6.49
N LYS A 432 14.00 -17.91 6.79
CA LYS A 432 14.14 -19.04 5.85
C LYS A 432 12.80 -19.67 5.49
N LEU A 433 11.90 -19.84 6.45
CA LEU A 433 10.52 -20.26 6.17
C LEU A 433 9.76 -19.24 5.32
N GLY A 434 9.99 -17.95 5.58
CA GLY A 434 9.45 -16.85 4.78
C GLY A 434 9.82 -16.94 3.29
N ILE A 435 11.05 -17.37 2.97
CA ILE A 435 11.47 -17.59 1.57
C ILE A 435 10.59 -18.63 0.89
N LEU A 436 10.38 -19.78 1.55
CA LEU A 436 9.56 -20.85 0.98
C LEU A 436 8.14 -20.37 0.70
N LEU A 437 7.56 -19.58 1.62
CA LEU A 437 6.25 -18.97 1.43
C LEU A 437 6.21 -18.06 0.20
N LEU A 438 7.20 -17.18 0.02
CA LEU A 438 7.29 -16.29 -1.15
C LEU A 438 7.46 -17.07 -2.46
N ILE A 439 8.33 -18.08 -2.46
CA ILE A 439 8.55 -18.94 -3.64
C ILE A 439 7.23 -19.62 -4.05
N ILE A 440 6.49 -20.19 -3.10
CA ILE A 440 5.19 -20.82 -3.36
C ILE A 440 4.21 -19.81 -3.98
N LEU A 441 4.13 -18.60 -3.42
CA LEU A 441 3.25 -17.55 -3.94
C LEU A 441 3.64 -17.12 -5.36
N PHE A 442 4.93 -16.91 -5.63
CA PHE A 442 5.43 -16.50 -6.95
C PHE A 442 5.20 -17.59 -8.01
N ILE A 443 5.52 -18.85 -7.68
CA ILE A 443 5.25 -20.00 -8.55
C ILE A 443 3.75 -20.13 -8.82
N TRP A 444 2.92 -19.99 -7.80
CA TRP A 444 1.46 -20.07 -7.95
C TRP A 444 0.92 -18.98 -8.89
N SER A 445 1.40 -17.75 -8.76
CA SER A 445 1.04 -16.66 -9.66
C SER A 445 1.51 -16.88 -11.10
N GLY A 446 2.73 -17.38 -11.29
CA GLY A 446 3.23 -17.81 -12.60
C GLY A 446 2.35 -18.88 -13.26
N TYR A 447 1.98 -19.90 -12.48
CA TYR A 447 1.04 -20.93 -12.92
C TYR A 447 -0.33 -20.34 -13.33
N ARG A 448 -0.88 -19.39 -12.56
CA ARG A 448 -2.15 -18.73 -12.89
C ARG A 448 -2.07 -17.90 -14.18
N ILE A 449 -0.98 -17.15 -14.37
CA ILE A 449 -0.74 -16.38 -15.61
C ILE A 449 -0.68 -17.32 -16.82
N SER A 450 0.01 -18.45 -16.70
CA SER A 450 0.17 -19.40 -17.80
C SER A 450 -1.15 -20.02 -18.29
N LYS A 451 -2.13 -20.18 -17.39
CA LYS A 451 -3.45 -20.75 -17.73
C LYS A 451 -4.38 -19.81 -18.49
N ASN A 452 -4.20 -18.50 -18.36
CA ASN A 452 -5.14 -17.50 -18.90
C ASN A 452 -4.72 -16.93 -20.27
N ALA A 453 -4.05 -17.73 -21.11
CA ALA A 453 -3.64 -17.41 -22.50
C ALA A 453 -2.67 -16.22 -22.68
N SER A 454 -2.25 -15.53 -21.60
CA SER A 454 -1.25 -14.45 -21.61
C SER A 454 0.15 -14.94 -21.23
N ASN A 455 0.52 -16.16 -21.64
CA ASN A 455 1.81 -16.78 -21.33
C ASN A 455 2.95 -16.20 -22.19
N THR A 456 3.23 -14.91 -22.01
CA THR A 456 4.36 -14.23 -22.62
C THR A 456 5.35 -13.81 -21.53
N LEU A 457 6.63 -13.73 -21.90
CA LEU A 457 7.67 -13.19 -21.02
C LEU A 457 7.31 -11.78 -20.53
N ALA A 458 6.64 -10.99 -21.38
CA ALA A 458 6.14 -9.66 -21.05
C ALA A 458 5.12 -9.68 -19.89
N SER A 459 4.19 -10.63 -19.85
CA SER A 459 3.25 -10.77 -18.73
C SER A 459 3.96 -11.06 -17.41
N ILE A 460 5.01 -11.88 -17.44
CA ILE A 460 5.79 -12.22 -16.23
C ILE A 460 6.62 -11.01 -15.77
N ALA A 461 7.19 -10.25 -16.72
CA ALA A 461 7.86 -8.98 -16.43
C ALA A 461 6.90 -7.95 -15.79
N ILE A 462 5.69 -7.80 -16.33
CA ILE A 462 4.68 -6.89 -15.78
C ILE A 462 4.24 -7.34 -14.37
N TYR A 463 4.04 -8.65 -14.17
CA TYR A 463 3.76 -9.21 -12.84
C TYR A 463 4.86 -8.83 -11.83
N GLY A 464 6.13 -9.09 -12.19
CA GLY A 464 7.27 -8.81 -11.32
C GLY A 464 7.40 -7.32 -11.03
N PHE A 465 7.18 -6.47 -12.03
CA PHE A 465 7.20 -5.01 -11.90
C PHE A 465 6.12 -4.50 -10.96
N VAL A 466 4.87 -4.96 -11.12
CA VAL A 466 3.76 -4.53 -10.25
C VAL A 466 4.00 -4.96 -8.81
N TYR A 467 4.42 -6.21 -8.59
CA TYR A 467 4.76 -6.69 -7.25
C TYR A 467 5.91 -5.89 -6.63
N SER A 468 7.03 -5.73 -7.35
CA SER A 468 8.21 -5.03 -6.86
C SER A 468 7.96 -3.56 -6.58
N LEU A 469 7.13 -2.89 -7.38
CA LEU A 469 6.72 -1.51 -7.17
C LEU A 469 5.95 -1.35 -5.85
N LEU A 470 4.98 -2.22 -5.59
CA LEU A 470 4.15 -2.16 -4.37
C LEU A 470 4.96 -2.42 -3.11
N ILE A 471 5.82 -3.46 -3.10
CA ILE A 471 6.67 -3.74 -1.93
C ILE A 471 7.70 -2.63 -1.71
N SER A 472 8.24 -2.03 -2.77
CA SER A 472 9.21 -0.92 -2.63
C SER A 472 8.57 0.34 -2.11
N LEU A 473 7.34 0.63 -2.53
CA LEU A 473 6.54 1.71 -1.95
C LEU A 473 6.31 1.45 -0.46
N LEU A 474 5.94 0.21 -0.08
CA LEU A 474 5.75 -0.18 1.31
C LEU A 474 7.05 -0.02 2.13
N ILE A 475 8.20 -0.46 1.61
CA ILE A 475 9.50 -0.26 2.25
C ILE A 475 9.79 1.24 2.46
N ALA A 476 9.56 2.06 1.43
CA ALA A 476 9.86 3.49 1.48
C ALA A 476 9.05 4.22 2.57
N ILE A 477 7.82 3.76 2.82
CA ILE A 477 6.92 4.38 3.80
C ILE A 477 6.99 3.76 5.20
N THR A 478 7.68 2.63 5.39
CA THR A 478 7.76 1.88 6.67
C THR A 478 9.11 1.93 7.36
N LYS A 479 10.10 2.58 6.73
CA LYS A 479 11.37 2.87 7.40
C LYS A 479 11.14 3.74 8.65
N PHE A 480 11.94 3.52 9.68
CA PHE A 480 12.08 4.46 10.78
C PHE A 480 13.20 5.44 10.41
N HIS A 481 12.94 6.72 10.56
CA HIS A 481 13.92 7.76 10.32
C HIS A 481 13.71 8.89 11.33
N PHE A 482 14.66 9.05 12.23
CA PHE A 482 14.73 10.14 13.17
C PHE A 482 15.89 11.05 12.78
N SER A 483 15.66 12.35 12.72
CA SER A 483 16.73 13.32 12.53
C SER A 483 16.54 14.46 13.52
N ALA A 484 17.58 14.78 14.29
CA ALA A 484 17.61 15.91 15.20
C ALA A 484 18.82 16.79 14.86
N SER A 485 18.60 18.09 14.76
CA SER A 485 19.66 19.07 14.51
C SER A 485 19.46 20.29 15.39
N GLY A 486 20.55 20.81 15.95
CA GLY A 486 20.61 22.09 16.64
C GLY A 486 21.88 22.84 16.27
N ASN A 487 22.19 23.91 17.02
CA ASN A 487 23.30 24.81 16.70
C ASN A 487 24.66 24.10 16.58
N GLU A 488 24.91 23.09 17.42
CA GLU A 488 26.21 22.38 17.46
C GLU A 488 26.09 20.86 17.31
N PHE A 489 24.89 20.33 17.07
CA PHE A 489 24.69 18.89 16.94
C PHE A 489 23.81 18.55 15.74
N SER A 490 24.11 17.41 15.12
CA SER A 490 23.26 16.76 14.13
C SER A 490 23.32 15.26 14.39
N LEU A 491 22.16 14.63 14.46
CA LEU A 491 21.98 13.20 14.64
C LEU A 491 20.91 12.71 13.67
N GLU A 492 21.28 11.79 12.78
CA GLU A 492 20.35 11.08 11.90
C GLU A 492 20.40 9.59 12.27
N VAL A 493 19.24 8.99 12.53
CA VAL A 493 19.08 7.56 12.81
C VAL A 493 18.08 7.00 11.83
N ILE A 494 18.50 6.03 11.02
CA ILE A 494 17.66 5.35 10.04
C ILE A 494 17.64 3.86 10.37
N LEU A 495 16.45 3.28 10.48
CA LEU A 495 16.26 1.84 10.59
C LEU A 495 15.29 1.37 9.51
N GLY A 496 15.72 0.46 8.64
CA GLY A 496 14.83 -0.13 7.63
C GLY A 496 15.57 -0.71 6.44
N PHE A 497 14.89 -0.75 5.29
CA PHE A 497 15.42 -1.32 4.05
C PHE A 497 15.53 -0.24 2.97
N SER A 498 16.49 -0.41 2.06
CA SER A 498 16.59 0.44 0.86
C SER A 498 15.47 0.09 -0.13
N ALA A 499 14.56 1.03 -0.40
CA ALA A 499 13.46 0.84 -1.33
C ALA A 499 13.92 0.54 -2.77
N ILE A 500 14.98 1.21 -3.24
CA ILE A 500 15.50 1.03 -4.62
C ILE A 500 16.19 -0.34 -4.75
N LYS A 501 17.08 -0.70 -3.82
CA LYS A 501 17.71 -2.02 -3.82
C LYS A 501 16.65 -3.12 -3.65
N GLY A 502 15.64 -2.88 -2.81
CA GLY A 502 14.47 -3.72 -2.61
C GLY A 502 13.69 -3.93 -3.91
N PHE A 503 13.44 -2.88 -4.69
CA PHE A 503 12.75 -2.96 -5.98
C PHE A 503 13.46 -3.93 -6.94
N ILE A 504 14.76 -3.74 -7.13
CA ILE A 504 15.55 -4.53 -8.07
C ILE A 504 15.56 -6.00 -7.65
N LYS A 505 15.84 -6.30 -6.37
CA LYS A 505 15.86 -7.66 -5.86
C LYS A 505 14.48 -8.33 -6.00
N ASN A 506 13.42 -7.68 -5.49
CA ASN A 506 12.06 -8.21 -5.58
C ASN A 506 11.61 -8.44 -7.02
N TYR A 507 11.98 -7.56 -7.95
CA TYR A 507 11.69 -7.73 -9.36
C TYR A 507 12.32 -9.00 -9.92
N LEU A 508 13.62 -9.20 -9.71
CA LEU A 508 14.35 -10.36 -10.21
C LEU A 508 13.79 -11.67 -9.63
N ILE A 509 13.59 -11.73 -8.32
CA ILE A 509 13.13 -12.94 -7.62
C ILE A 509 11.71 -13.30 -8.04
N SER A 510 10.80 -12.33 -8.00
CA SER A 510 9.41 -12.56 -8.40
C SER A 510 9.31 -12.97 -9.87
N PHE A 511 10.14 -12.38 -10.74
CA PHE A 511 10.24 -12.76 -12.15
C PHE A 511 10.71 -14.21 -12.33
N ILE A 512 11.82 -14.61 -11.70
CA ILE A 512 12.41 -15.94 -11.83
C ILE A 512 11.43 -17.02 -11.34
N PHE A 513 10.86 -16.86 -10.16
CA PHE A 513 9.96 -17.88 -9.60
C PHE A 513 8.59 -17.90 -10.30
N ALA A 514 8.07 -16.77 -10.75
CA ALA A 514 6.88 -16.76 -11.59
C ALA A 514 7.16 -17.40 -12.95
N TYR A 515 8.34 -17.19 -13.53
CA TYR A 515 8.76 -17.88 -14.75
C TYR A 515 8.79 -19.39 -14.56
N ALA A 516 9.37 -19.88 -13.46
CA ALA A 516 9.34 -21.30 -13.08
C ALA A 516 7.90 -21.84 -12.98
N GLY A 517 6.99 -21.08 -12.37
CA GLY A 517 5.56 -21.43 -12.27
C GLY A 517 4.85 -21.61 -13.62
N THR A 518 5.31 -20.93 -14.68
CA THR A 518 4.72 -21.11 -16.02
C THR A 518 5.00 -22.48 -16.63
N PHE A 519 6.13 -23.13 -16.30
CA PHE A 519 6.42 -24.49 -16.78
C PHE A 519 5.49 -25.52 -16.17
N ILE A 520 5.17 -25.37 -14.88
CA ILE A 520 4.20 -26.24 -14.19
C ILE A 520 2.82 -26.15 -14.88
N GLY A 521 2.43 -24.96 -15.32
CA GLY A 521 1.18 -24.75 -16.05
C GLY A 521 1.17 -25.42 -17.41
N LYS A 522 2.28 -25.32 -18.17
CA LYS A 522 2.46 -25.95 -19.48
C LYS A 522 2.48 -27.48 -19.41
N TRP A 523 3.01 -28.06 -18.32
CA TRP A 523 3.11 -29.51 -18.18
C TRP A 523 1.77 -30.20 -17.88
N LYS A 524 0.82 -29.47 -17.27
CA LYS A 524 -0.54 -29.98 -16.95
C LYS A 524 -1.59 -29.71 -18.03
N SER A 525 -1.27 -28.93 -19.06
CA SER A 525 -2.13 -28.63 -20.21
C SER A 525 -1.74 -29.49 -21.39
#